data_AF-A0A533W3V7-F1
#
_entry.id   AF-A0A533W3V7-F1
#
_cell.length_a   1.000
_cell.length_b   1.000
_cell.length_c   1.000
_cell.angle_alpha   90.00
_cell.angle_beta   90.00
_cell.angle_gamma   90.00
#
_symmetry.space_group_name_H-M   'P 1'
#
loop_
_entity.id
_entity.type
_entity.pdbx_description
1 polymer ?
#
loop_
_entity_poly.entity_id
_entity_poly.type
_entity_poly.pdbx_seq_one_letter_code
_entity_poly.pdbx_strand_id
1 'polypeptide(L)'
;MEEGGVLAAETMMEEDLVRCGEVGLLRDELACSSSVEPRFPFADEGVASMALSIPLDFKIRGGRRKHLLREAAKLLGLPEEVAETPKKAAQYSSGILKLLP
;
A
#
# COMPACT_ATOMS: atom_id res chain seq x y z
N MET A 1 11.24 -14.60 12.67
CA MET A 1 10.36 -13.62 13.34
C MET A 1 9.71 -14.35 14.50
N GLU A 2 9.53 -13.72 15.67
CA GLU A 2 8.74 -14.36 16.74
C GLU A 2 7.29 -14.55 16.26
N GLU A 3 6.69 -15.72 16.50
CA GLU A 3 5.34 -16.07 16.02
C GLU A 3 4.29 -15.03 16.44
N GLY A 4 4.41 -14.46 17.64
CA GLY A 4 3.52 -13.38 18.11
C GLY A 4 3.60 -12.09 17.30
N GLY A 5 4.76 -11.78 16.71
CA GLY A 5 4.94 -10.59 15.86
C GLY A 5 4.33 -10.74 14.47
N VAL A 6 4.28 -11.98 13.96
CA VAL A 6 3.66 -12.29 12.66
C VAL A 6 2.14 -12.13 12.78
N LEU A 7 1.53 -12.77 13.78
CA LEU A 7 0.09 -12.70 14.02
C LEU A 7 -0.39 -11.25 14.21
N ALA A 8 0.33 -10.46 15.02
CA ALA A 8 -0.02 -9.06 15.24
C ALA A 8 0.01 -8.23 13.95
N ALA A 9 0.98 -8.50 13.05
CA ALA A 9 1.06 -7.81 11.77
C ALA A 9 -0.07 -8.22 10.82
N GLU A 10 -0.46 -9.49 10.81
CA GLU A 10 -1.58 -9.99 10.00
C GLU A 10 -2.92 -9.40 10.48
N THR A 11 -3.18 -9.41 11.78
CA THR A 11 -4.37 -8.77 12.37
C THR A 11 -4.43 -7.28 12.04
N MET A 12 -3.30 -6.56 12.15
CA MET A 12 -3.24 -5.14 11.78
C MET A 12 -3.58 -4.91 10.31
N MET A 13 -3.16 -5.79 9.40
CA MET A 13 -3.50 -5.67 7.98
C MET A 13 -5.00 -5.89 7.71
N GLU A 14 -5.63 -6.82 8.42
CA GLU A 14 -7.07 -7.05 8.34
C GLU A 14 -7.86 -5.83 8.84
N GLU A 15 -7.45 -5.27 9.99
CA GLU A 15 -8.05 -4.05 10.53
C GLU A 15 -7.89 -2.86 9.57
N ASP A 16 -6.71 -2.69 8.98
CA ASP A 16 -6.45 -1.66 7.97
C ASP A 16 -7.38 -1.82 6.75
N LEU A 17 -7.63 -3.05 6.30
CA LEU A 17 -8.53 -3.31 5.19
C LEU A 17 -9.98 -2.93 5.53
N VAL A 18 -10.47 -3.30 6.72
CA VAL A 18 -11.83 -2.94 7.18
C VAL A 18 -12.01 -1.42 7.26
N ARG A 19 -10.95 -0.70 7.69
CA ARG A 19 -11.02 0.75 7.90
C ARG A 19 -10.64 1.58 6.69
N CYS A 20 -10.13 0.97 5.61
CA CYS A 20 -9.55 1.71 4.49
C CYS A 20 -10.56 2.65 3.80
N GLY A 21 -11.84 2.28 3.79
CA GLY A 21 -12.93 3.08 3.21
C GLY A 21 -13.05 4.45 3.86
N GLU A 22 -13.16 4.49 5.19
CA GLU A 22 -13.39 5.73 5.95
C GLU A 22 -12.10 6.55 6.13
N VAL A 23 -10.95 5.88 6.24
CA VAL A 23 -9.68 6.54 6.59
C VAL A 23 -8.91 7.01 5.35
N GLY A 24 -8.98 6.26 4.25
CA GLY A 24 -8.15 6.47 3.06
C GLY A 24 -8.96 6.81 1.81
N LEU A 25 -9.86 5.91 1.41
CA LEU A 25 -10.53 5.99 0.10
C LEU A 25 -11.45 7.22 0.01
N LEU A 26 -12.27 7.46 1.04
CA LEU A 26 -13.16 8.63 1.08
C LEU A 26 -12.38 9.95 1.01
N ARG A 27 -11.24 10.05 1.71
CA ARG A 27 -10.36 11.21 1.62
C ARG A 27 -9.81 11.40 0.20
N ASP A 28 -9.35 10.33 -0.43
CA ASP A 28 -8.73 10.38 -1.75
C ASP A 28 -9.76 10.67 -2.85
N GLU A 29 -11.01 10.22 -2.67
CA GLU A 29 -12.15 10.59 -3.51
C GLU A 29 -12.46 12.09 -3.40
N LEU A 30 -12.55 12.63 -2.17
CA LEU A 30 -12.79 14.06 -1.94
C LEU A 30 -11.64 14.96 -2.41
N ALA A 31 -10.42 14.43 -2.55
CA ALA A 31 -9.27 15.16 -3.09
C ALA A 31 -9.31 15.30 -4.62
N CYS A 32 -10.15 14.52 -5.31
CA CYS A 32 -10.31 14.56 -6.76
C CYS A 32 -11.30 15.66 -7.18
N SER A 33 -11.21 16.07 -8.46
CA SER A 33 -12.21 16.98 -9.05
C SER A 33 -13.59 16.31 -9.07
N SER A 34 -14.66 17.08 -8.88
CA SER A 34 -16.05 16.58 -9.00
C SER A 34 -16.40 16.03 -10.38
N SER A 35 -15.57 16.31 -11.39
CA SER A 35 -15.75 15.81 -12.76
C SER A 35 -14.97 14.51 -13.06
N VAL A 36 -14.25 13.95 -12.08
CA VAL A 36 -13.47 12.72 -12.27
C VAL A 36 -13.82 11.69 -11.20
N GLU A 37 -13.89 10.42 -11.60
CA GLU A 37 -14.11 9.29 -10.70
C GLU A 37 -12.76 8.55 -10.49
N PRO A 38 -12.15 8.62 -9.29
CA PRO A 38 -10.92 7.88 -9.04
C PRO A 38 -11.22 6.38 -8.98
N ARG A 39 -10.31 5.59 -9.56
CA ARG A 39 -10.35 4.12 -9.47
C ARG A 39 -9.20 3.64 -8.58
N PHE A 40 -9.50 2.66 -7.73
CA PHE A 40 -8.54 2.09 -6.77
C PHE A 40 -8.34 0.59 -7.06
N PRO A 41 -7.53 0.20 -8.06
CA PRO A 41 -7.38 -1.21 -8.44
C PRO A 41 -6.92 -2.14 -7.31
N PHE A 42 -6.14 -1.62 -6.36
CA PHE A 42 -5.68 -2.38 -5.20
C PHE A 42 -6.73 -2.54 -4.08
N ALA A 43 -7.86 -1.82 -4.17
CA ALA A 43 -8.99 -1.96 -3.28
C ALA A 43 -10.06 -2.94 -3.83
N ASP A 44 -9.82 -3.53 -4.99
CA ASP A 44 -10.64 -4.63 -5.50
C ASP A 44 -10.62 -5.81 -4.52
N GLU A 45 -11.79 -6.42 -4.29
CA GLU A 45 -11.95 -7.52 -3.33
C GLU A 45 -11.08 -8.73 -3.68
N GLY A 46 -10.97 -9.07 -4.97
CA GLY A 46 -10.14 -10.18 -5.43
C GLY A 46 -8.65 -9.90 -5.18
N VAL A 47 -8.21 -8.68 -5.45
CA VAL A 47 -6.83 -8.25 -5.17
C VAL A 47 -6.54 -8.24 -3.67
N ALA A 48 -7.46 -7.72 -2.85
CA ALA A 48 -7.31 -7.65 -1.41
C ALA A 48 -7.28 -9.04 -0.77
N SER A 49 -8.19 -9.93 -1.17
CA SER A 49 -8.26 -11.32 -0.68
C SER A 49 -7.00 -12.12 -1.04
N MET A 50 -6.54 -12.01 -2.29
CA MET A 50 -5.26 -12.60 -2.71
C MET A 50 -4.10 -12.04 -1.87
N ALA A 51 -4.05 -10.71 -1.67
CA ALA A 51 -3.02 -10.07 -0.87
C ALA A 51 -3.01 -10.55 0.59
N LEU A 52 -4.18 -10.74 1.22
CA LEU A 52 -4.26 -11.27 2.58
C LEU A 52 -3.73 -12.71 2.67
N SER A 53 -4.05 -13.57 1.68
CA SER A 53 -3.60 -14.97 1.64
C SER A 53 -2.08 -15.18 1.53
N ILE A 54 -1.34 -14.16 1.09
CA ILE A 54 0.11 -14.25 0.90
C ILE A 54 0.82 -14.25 2.27
N PRO A 55 1.73 -15.20 2.55
CA PRO A 55 2.47 -15.24 3.80
C PRO A 55 3.28 -13.96 4.05
N LEU A 56 3.38 -13.55 5.33
CA LEU A 56 4.01 -12.28 5.71
C LEU A 56 5.45 -12.13 5.20
N ASP A 57 6.23 -13.22 5.14
CA ASP A 57 7.62 -13.21 4.66
C ASP A 57 7.76 -12.82 3.17
N PHE A 58 6.71 -12.96 2.37
CA PHE A 58 6.66 -12.45 0.99
C PHE A 58 6.30 -10.96 0.95
N LYS A 59 5.59 -10.45 1.95
CA LYS A 59 5.22 -9.03 2.06
C LYS A 59 6.37 -8.21 2.65
N ILE A 60 7.09 -8.76 3.63
CA ILE A 60 8.17 -8.10 4.37
C ILE A 60 9.39 -9.04 4.43
N ARG A 61 10.51 -8.61 3.86
CA ARG A 61 11.74 -9.42 3.84
C ARG A 61 12.98 -8.56 4.05
N GLY A 62 13.84 -8.94 4.98
CA GLY A 62 15.08 -8.19 5.28
C GLY A 62 14.83 -6.73 5.64
N GLY A 63 13.76 -6.45 6.40
CA GLY A 63 13.33 -5.08 6.75
C GLY A 63 12.68 -4.30 5.60
N ARG A 64 12.57 -4.87 4.39
CA ARG A 64 11.93 -4.25 3.24
C ARG A 64 10.46 -4.62 3.15
N ARG A 65 9.59 -3.62 3.14
CA ARG A 65 8.15 -3.79 2.89
C ARG A 65 7.84 -3.88 1.39
N LYS A 66 6.69 -4.49 1.07
CA LYS A 66 6.16 -4.69 -0.29
C LYS A 66 7.05 -5.57 -1.16
N HIS A 67 7.78 -6.51 -0.57
CA HIS A 67 8.82 -7.28 -1.28
C HIS A 67 8.27 -7.96 -2.54
N LEU A 68 7.22 -8.77 -2.42
CA LEU A 68 6.58 -9.43 -3.57
C LEU A 68 6.12 -8.44 -4.65
N LEU A 69 5.55 -7.29 -4.26
CA LEU A 69 5.09 -6.28 -5.22
C LEU A 69 6.25 -5.64 -5.99
N ARG A 70 7.42 -5.47 -5.35
CA ARG A 70 8.63 -4.96 -6.00
C ARG A 70 9.18 -5.98 -7.00
N GLU A 71 9.20 -7.26 -6.64
CA GLU A 71 9.62 -8.32 -7.55
C GLU A 71 8.67 -8.43 -8.75
N ALA A 72 7.35 -8.35 -8.52
CA ALA A 72 6.37 -8.30 -9.60
C ALA A 72 6.59 -7.11 -10.55
N ALA A 73 6.90 -5.93 -10.01
CA ALA A 73 7.21 -4.75 -10.83
C ALA A 73 8.46 -4.95 -11.72
N LYS A 74 9.52 -5.57 -11.18
CA LYS A 74 10.72 -5.90 -11.95
C LYS A 74 10.42 -6.91 -13.06
N LEU A 75 9.64 -7.95 -12.76
CA LEU A 75 9.20 -8.95 -13.74
C LEU A 75 8.37 -8.35 -14.87
N LEU A 76 7.59 -7.31 -14.59
CA LEU A 76 6.84 -6.54 -15.58
C LEU A 76 7.70 -5.55 -16.38
N GLY A 77 9.00 -5.47 -16.10
CA GLY A 77 9.96 -4.65 -16.84
C GLY A 77 10.08 -3.20 -16.36
N LEU A 78 9.62 -2.86 -15.15
CA LEU A 78 9.88 -1.54 -14.58
C LEU A 78 11.38 -1.38 -14.24
N PRO A 79 11.96 -0.19 -14.43
CA PRO A 79 13.33 0.10 -14.01
C PRO A 79 13.53 -0.20 -12.52
N GLU A 80 14.65 -0.82 -12.16
CA GLU A 80 14.92 -1.24 -10.78
C GLU A 80 14.91 -0.07 -9.80
N GLU A 81 15.39 1.11 -10.22
CA GLU A 81 15.33 2.34 -9.44
C GLU A 81 13.90 2.74 -9.04
N VAL A 82 12.93 2.55 -9.95
CA VAL A 82 11.51 2.81 -9.69
C VAL A 82 10.95 1.72 -8.77
N ALA A 83 11.24 0.46 -9.07
CA ALA A 83 10.75 -0.68 -8.30
C ALA A 83 11.29 -0.72 -6.86
N GLU A 84 12.51 -0.23 -6.62
CA GLU A 84 13.16 -0.20 -5.30
C GLU A 84 12.95 1.12 -4.54
N THR A 85 12.29 2.12 -5.14
CA THR A 85 12.07 3.42 -4.48
C THR A 85 11.37 3.24 -3.11
N PRO A 86 11.88 3.86 -2.03
CA PRO A 86 11.24 3.80 -0.72
C PRO A 86 9.82 4.38 -0.75
N LYS A 87 8.87 3.71 -0.09
CA LYS A 87 7.49 4.19 0.00
C LYS A 87 7.47 5.54 0.72
N LYS A 88 7.05 6.58 0.00
CA LYS A 88 6.66 7.89 0.56
C LYS A 88 5.18 8.13 0.24
N ALA A 89 4.44 8.75 1.17
CA ALA A 89 3.06 9.15 0.87
C ALA A 89 3.06 10.46 0.08
N ALA A 90 2.05 10.65 -0.77
CA ALA A 90 2.01 11.74 -1.75
C ALA A 90 2.19 13.11 -1.08
N GLN A 91 1.57 13.33 0.09
CA GLN A 91 1.66 14.58 0.85
C GLN A 91 3.09 14.92 1.33
N TYR A 92 3.96 13.92 1.51
CA TYR A 92 5.34 14.14 1.89
C TYR A 92 6.24 14.35 0.67
N SER A 93 6.03 13.54 -0.39
CA SER A 93 6.86 13.61 -1.59
C SER A 93 6.55 14.79 -2.48
N SER A 94 5.31 15.29 -2.49
CA SER A 94 4.92 16.48 -3.25
C SER A 94 5.45 17.78 -2.65
N GLY A 95 5.89 17.76 -1.39
CA GLY A 95 6.31 18.96 -0.65
C GLY A 95 5.15 19.81 -0.14
N ILE A 96 3.88 19.41 -0.36
CA ILE A 96 2.72 20.22 0.05
C ILE A 96 2.66 20.44 1.56
N LEU A 97 3.11 19.46 2.36
CA LEU A 97 3.18 19.61 3.81
C LEU A 97 4.11 20.74 4.25
N LYS A 98 5.14 21.08 3.45
CA LYS A 98 6.04 22.22 3.74
C LYS A 98 5.40 23.57 3.47
N LEU A 99 4.26 23.59 2.77
CA LEU A 99 3.51 24.78 2.41
C LEU A 99 2.30 25.02 3.33
N LEU A 100 1.96 24.04 4.18
CA LEU A 100 0.93 24.20 5.19
C LEU A 100 1.47 25.04 6.36
N PRO A 101 0.73 26.06 6.82
CA PRO A 101 1.14 26.94 7.91
C PRO A 101 1.20 26.24 9.27
#